data_AF-A0A6N8FLJ8-F1
#
_entry.id   AF-A0A6N8FLJ8-F1
#
_cell.length_a   1.000
_cell.length_b   1.000
_cell.length_c   1.000
_cell.angle_alpha   90.00
_cell.angle_beta   90.00
_cell.angle_gamma   90.00
#
_symmetry.space_group_name_H-M   'P 1'
#
loop_
_entity.id
_entity.type
_entity.pdbx_description
1 polymer ?
#
loop_
_entity_poly.entity_id
_entity_poly.type
_entity_poly.pdbx_seq_one_letter_code
_entity_poly.pdbx_strand_id
1 'polypeptide(L)'
;MEEQTLHQQIQQASQQIADAQQAFANAQGNNVELLKHANEQLQHAEQALQDANKLSGEEATRNPQFQQAYQRLHDTRQQMQEAKQKYNF
;
A
#
# COMPACT_ATOMS: atom_id res chain seq x y z
N MET A 1 -11.75 18.31 -12.74
CA MET A 1 -10.86 17.28 -13.32
C MET A 1 -9.90 16.70 -12.28
N GLU A 2 -9.61 17.40 -11.18
CA GLU A 2 -8.68 16.95 -10.13
C GLU A 2 -9.22 15.78 -9.29
N GLU A 3 -10.53 15.75 -8.98
CA GLU A 3 -11.17 14.65 -8.26
C GLU A 3 -11.09 13.30 -8.99
N GLN A 4 -11.13 13.31 -10.32
CA GLN A 4 -11.02 12.10 -11.13
C GLN A 4 -9.60 11.52 -11.07
N THR A 5 -8.60 12.40 -11.03
CA THR A 5 -7.19 12.01 -10.89
C THR A 5 -6.92 11.48 -9.48
N LEU A 6 -7.50 12.10 -8.45
CA LEU A 6 -7.39 11.65 -7.06
C LEU A 6 -7.99 10.25 -6.87
N HIS A 7 -9.21 10.03 -7.35
CA HIS A 7 -9.87 8.72 -7.26
C HIS A 7 -9.05 7.63 -7.97
N GLN A 8 -8.52 7.91 -9.16
CA GLN A 8 -7.69 6.96 -9.89
C GLN A 8 -6.38 6.63 -9.15
N GLN A 9 -5.70 7.64 -8.58
CA GLN A 9 -4.50 7.42 -7.79
C GLN A 9 -4.77 6.57 -6.54
N ILE A 10 -5.84 6.88 -5.78
CA ILE A 10 -6.23 6.10 -4.60
C ILE A 10 -6.60 4.68 -4.98
N GLN A 11 -7.31 4.49 -6.09
CA GLN A 11 -7.71 3.17 -6.58
C GLN A 11 -6.49 2.35 -7.01
N GLN A 12 -5.54 2.95 -7.73
CA GLN A 12 -4.28 2.28 -8.09
C GLN A 12 -3.49 1.89 -6.85
N ALA A 13 -3.33 2.80 -5.88
CA ALA A 13 -2.63 2.51 -4.63
C ALA A 13 -3.33 1.39 -3.85
N SER A 14 -4.67 1.42 -3.76
CA SER A 14 -5.46 0.36 -3.12
C SER A 14 -5.23 -1.00 -3.76
N GLN A 15 -5.12 -1.04 -5.09
CA GLN A 15 -4.89 -2.27 -5.83
C GLN A 15 -3.46 -2.79 -5.63
N GLN A 16 -2.46 -1.90 -5.59
CA GLN A 16 -1.08 -2.25 -5.27
C GLN A 16 -0.95 -2.80 -3.84
N ILE A 17 -1.65 -2.22 -2.87
CA ILE A 17 -1.68 -2.72 -1.49
C ILE A 17 -2.30 -4.12 -1.44
N ALA A 18 -3.40 -4.33 -2.17
CA ALA A 18 -4.04 -5.64 -2.23
C ALA A 18 -3.14 -6.70 -2.87
N ASP A 19 -2.45 -6.34 -3.96
CA ASP A 19 -1.50 -7.26 -4.62
C ASP A 19 -0.32 -7.59 -3.70
N ALA A 20 0.21 -6.59 -2.99
CA ALA A 20 1.29 -6.79 -2.03
C ALA A 20 0.85 -7.68 -0.85
N GLN A 21 -0.36 -7.47 -0.34
CA GLN A 21 -0.92 -8.28 0.73
C GLN A 21 -1.12 -9.74 0.27
N GLN A 22 -1.56 -9.95 -0.97
CA GLN A 22 -1.69 -11.27 -1.55
C GLN A 22 -0.33 -11.93 -1.79
N ALA A 23 0.65 -11.19 -2.31
CA ALA A 23 2.03 -11.66 -2.49
C ALA A 23 2.67 -12.05 -1.14
N PHE A 24 2.43 -11.25 -0.11
CA PHE A 24 2.85 -11.53 1.26
C PHE A 24 2.20 -12.81 1.80
N ALA A 25 0.88 -12.94 1.64
CA ALA A 25 0.14 -14.14 2.06
C ALA A 25 0.62 -15.40 1.30
N ASN A 26 0.93 -15.27 0.01
CA ASN A 26 1.46 -16.37 -0.81
C ASN A 26 2.89 -16.73 -0.46
N ALA A 27 3.71 -15.76 -0.06
CA ALA A 27 5.09 -16.01 0.28
C ALA A 27 5.22 -16.91 1.51
N GLN A 28 4.28 -16.84 2.47
CA GLN A 28 4.25 -17.58 3.76
C GLN A 28 5.64 -17.75 4.43
N GLY A 29 6.59 -16.85 4.15
CA GLY A 29 7.96 -16.94 4.63
C GLY A 29 8.94 -17.86 3.90
N ASN A 30 8.51 -18.56 2.84
CA ASN A 30 9.38 -19.44 2.06
C ASN A 30 9.91 -18.78 0.78
N ASN A 31 9.37 -17.62 0.39
CA ASN A 31 9.78 -16.91 -0.80
C ASN A 31 10.12 -15.45 -0.50
N VAL A 32 11.40 -15.21 -0.20
CA VAL A 32 11.94 -13.89 0.12
C VAL A 32 11.80 -12.92 -1.05
N GLU A 33 11.87 -13.39 -2.30
CA GLU A 33 11.68 -12.53 -3.47
C GLU A 33 10.24 -11.99 -3.54
N LEU A 34 9.24 -12.83 -3.26
CA LEU A 34 7.86 -12.38 -3.16
C LEU A 34 7.66 -11.38 -2.01
N LEU A 35 8.33 -11.56 -0.88
CA LEU A 35 8.29 -10.60 0.23
C LEU A 35 8.94 -9.26 -0.16
N LYS A 36 10.06 -9.27 -0.88
CA LYS A 36 10.69 -8.05 -1.40
C LYS A 36 9.79 -7.33 -2.39
N HIS A 37 9.20 -8.07 -3.32
CA HIS A 37 8.27 -7.51 -4.30
C HIS A 37 7.03 -6.89 -3.63
N ALA A 38 6.46 -7.57 -2.62
CA ALA A 38 5.39 -7.02 -1.80
C ALA A 38 5.82 -5.73 -1.09
N ASN A 39 7.07 -5.64 -0.61
CA ASN A 39 7.61 -4.43 0.02
C ASN A 39 7.66 -3.25 -0.95
N GLU A 40 8.19 -3.51 -2.15
CA GLU A 40 8.30 -2.48 -3.18
C GLU A 40 6.92 -1.98 -3.60
N GLN A 41 5.96 -2.87 -3.80
CA GLN A 41 4.58 -2.48 -4.11
C GLN A 41 3.93 -1.64 -3.01
N LEU A 42 4.14 -1.99 -1.73
CA LEU A 42 3.64 -1.18 -0.61
C LEU A 42 4.31 0.20 -0.57
N GLN A 43 5.61 0.30 -0.85
CA GLN A 43 6.29 1.59 -0.93
C GLN A 43 5.74 2.46 -2.06
N HIS A 44 5.53 1.89 -3.24
CA HIS A 44 4.92 2.60 -4.36
C HIS A 44 3.49 3.07 -4.03
N ALA A 45 2.69 2.22 -3.40
CA ALA A 45 1.34 2.59 -2.98
C ALA A 45 1.34 3.68 -1.89
N GLU A 46 2.28 3.63 -0.94
CA GLU A 46 2.47 4.67 0.07
C GLU A 46 2.81 6.00 -0.59
N GLN A 47 3.75 6.01 -1.54
CA GLN A 47 4.11 7.23 -2.27
C GLN A 47 2.90 7.78 -3.04
N ALA A 48 2.14 6.94 -3.73
CA ALA A 48 0.94 7.36 -4.45
C ALA A 48 -0.12 7.96 -3.52
N LEU A 49 -0.34 7.37 -2.34
CA LEU A 49 -1.24 7.95 -1.33
C LEU A 49 -0.68 9.26 -0.76
N GLN A 50 0.62 9.35 -0.51
CA GLN A 50 1.23 10.60 -0.04
C GLN A 50 1.14 11.72 -1.08
N ASP A 51 1.34 11.43 -2.36
CA ASP A 51 1.19 12.40 -3.45
C ASP A 51 -0.27 12.83 -3.61
N ALA A 52 -1.21 11.88 -3.57
CA ALA A 52 -2.64 12.16 -3.53
C ALA A 52 -3.02 13.09 -2.36
N ASN A 53 -2.45 12.85 -1.18
CA ASN A 53 -2.65 13.70 -0.01
C ASN A 53 -1.98 15.08 -0.14
N LYS A 54 -0.81 15.18 -0.79
CA LYS A 54 -0.16 16.47 -1.06
C LYS A 54 -0.91 17.31 -2.08
N LEU A 55 -1.47 16.66 -3.11
CA LEU A 55 -2.18 17.31 -4.20
C LEU A 55 -3.59 17.78 -3.78
N SER A 56 -4.32 16.93 -3.04
CA SER A 56 -5.72 17.20 -2.68
C SER A 56 -5.93 17.55 -1.21
N GLY A 57 -4.88 17.52 -0.38
CA GLY A 57 -4.92 17.96 1.01
C GLY A 57 -6.04 17.31 1.83
N GLU A 58 -6.88 18.14 2.44
CA GLU A 58 -8.03 17.69 3.23
C GLU A 58 -9.06 16.86 2.44
N GLU A 59 -9.15 17.01 1.12
CA GLU A 59 -10.10 16.23 0.32
C GLU A 59 -9.67 14.77 0.20
N ALA A 60 -8.35 14.51 0.13
CA ALA A 60 -7.83 13.15 0.18
C ALA A 60 -8.10 12.51 1.54
N THR A 61 -7.82 13.19 2.64
CA THR A 61 -8.01 12.62 3.99
C THR A 61 -9.47 12.42 4.37
N ARG A 62 -10.41 13.17 3.76
CA ARG A 62 -11.85 12.96 3.89
C ARG A 62 -12.41 11.89 2.96
N ASN A 63 -11.63 11.44 1.96
CA ASN A 63 -12.07 10.42 1.03
C ASN A 63 -12.08 9.04 1.74
N PRO A 64 -13.23 8.34 1.78
CA PRO A 64 -13.33 7.04 2.45
C PRO A 64 -12.43 5.98 1.81
N GLN A 65 -12.21 6.04 0.50
CA GLN A 65 -11.28 5.13 -0.18
C GLN A 65 -9.85 5.39 0.24
N PHE A 66 -9.46 6.65 0.42
CA PHE A 66 -8.13 7.01 0.92
C PHE A 66 -7.92 6.44 2.31
N GLN A 67 -8.88 6.66 3.22
CA GLN A 67 -8.79 6.14 4.59
C GLN A 67 -8.68 4.62 4.61
N GLN A 68 -9.48 3.91 3.80
CA GLN A 68 -9.41 2.46 3.68
C GLN A 68 -8.08 1.97 3.10
N ALA A 69 -7.56 2.66 2.09
CA ALA A 69 -6.27 2.34 1.47
C ALA A 69 -5.14 2.54 2.48
N TYR A 70 -5.13 3.67 3.20
CA TYR A 70 -4.13 4.00 4.20
C TYR A 70 -4.15 3.01 5.38
N GLN A 71 -5.34 2.59 5.82
CA GLN A 71 -5.48 1.57 6.86
C GLN A 71 -4.93 0.21 6.39
N ARG A 72 -5.27 -0.23 5.18
CA ARG A 72 -4.74 -1.49 4.62
C ARG A 72 -3.23 -1.44 4.40
N LEU A 73 -2.70 -0.30 3.94
CA LEU A 73 -1.27 -0.07 3.80
C LEU A 73 -0.58 -0.24 5.15
N HIS A 74 -1.08 0.43 6.19
CA HIS A 74 -0.51 0.37 7.53
C HIS A 74 -0.52 -1.05 8.09
N ASP A 75 -1.64 -1.75 7.98
CA ASP A 75 -1.79 -3.13 8.44
C ASP A 75 -0.81 -4.08 7.72
N THR A 76 -0.76 -4.01 6.39
CA THR A 76 0.13 -4.85 5.58
C THR A 76 1.60 -4.55 5.87
N ARG A 77 1.96 -3.27 6.07
CA ARG A 77 3.32 -2.86 6.42
C ARG A 77 3.75 -3.41 7.78
N GLN A 78 2.83 -3.46 8.74
CA GLN A 78 3.10 -4.04 10.06
C GLN A 78 3.41 -5.53 9.94
N GLN A 79 2.56 -6.28 9.23
CA GLN A 79 2.80 -7.72 8.97
C GLN A 79 4.12 -7.96 8.23
N MET A 80 4.45 -7.08 7.28
CA MET A 80 5.70 -7.11 6.54
C MET A 80 6.93 -6.84 7.42
N GLN A 81 6.85 -5.92 8.38
CA GLN A 81 7.95 -5.71 9.33
C GLN A 81 8.18 -6.95 10.19
N GLU A 82 7.11 -7.61 10.63
CA GLU A 82 7.22 -8.87 11.38
C GLU A 82 7.90 -9.95 10.54
N ALA A 83 7.50 -10.12 9.28
CA ALA A 83 8.15 -11.05 8.37
C ALA A 83 9.60 -10.66 8.07
N LYS A 84 9.90 -9.36 7.92
CA LYS A 84 11.25 -8.87 7.69
C LYS A 84 12.17 -9.22 8.85
N GLN A 85 11.71 -9.08 10.09
CA GLN A 85 12.46 -9.52 11.26
C GLN A 85 12.60 -11.05 11.31
N LYS A 86 11.55 -11.80 10.94
CA LYS A 86 11.55 -13.26 10.98
C LYS A 86 12.43 -13.90 9.90
N TYR A 87 12.44 -13.36 8.69
CA TYR A 87 13.11 -13.92 7.52
C TYR A 87 14.36 -13.13 7.09
N ASN A 88 14.63 -12.02 7.78
CA ASN A 88 15.86 -11.22 7.69
C ASN A 88 16.25 -10.80 6.26
N PHE A 89 15.31 -10.18 5.53
CA PHE A 89 15.46 -9.77 4.13
C PHE A 89 15.48 -8.24 3.91
#